data_AF-A0A7J9HBI0-F1
#
_entry.id   AF-A0A7J9HBI0-F1
#
_cell.length_a   1.000
_cell.length_b   1.000
_cell.length_c   1.000
_cell.angle_alpha   90.00
_cell.angle_beta   90.00
_cell.angle_gamma   90.00
#
_symmetry.space_group_name_H-M   'P 1'
#
loop_
_entity.id
_entity.type
_entity.pdbx_description
1 polymer ?
#
loop_
_entity_poly.entity_id
_entity_poly.type
_entity_poly.pdbx_seq_one_letter_code
_entity_poly.pdbx_strand_id
1 'polypeptide(L)' 'CGYSLKVSKETVFRIEARAILEVLRIAWEKGYRLLEIKYENALLVESVLIGSAASSNLTELRLINVYLKRSWKTRIRYMP' A
#
# COMPACT_ATOMS: atom_id res chain seq x y z
N CYS A 1 -21.89 -5.67 -28.00
CA CYS A 1 -20.69 -4.83 -27.98
C CYS A 1 -20.11 -4.85 -26.58
N GLY A 2 -19.03 -5.62 -26.35
CA GLY A 2 -18.38 -5.71 -25.03
C GLY A 2 -17.00 -5.11 -25.12
N TYR A 3 -16.75 -4.03 -24.39
CA TYR A 3 -15.41 -3.48 -24.26
C TYR A 3 -14.75 -4.14 -23.05
N SER A 4 -13.63 -4.85 -23.25
CA SER A 4 -12.80 -5.33 -22.15
C SER A 4 -11.72 -4.30 -21.86
N LEU A 5 -11.77 -3.66 -20.69
CA LEU A 5 -10.68 -2.82 -20.20
C LEU A 5 -9.51 -3.71 -19.80
N LYS A 6 -8.50 -3.82 -20.66
CA LYS A 6 -7.20 -4.43 -20.30
C LYS A 6 -6.41 -3.42 -19.47
N VAL A 7 -6.72 -3.36 -18.19
CA VAL A 7 -5.92 -2.59 -17.23
C VAL A 7 -4.61 -3.34 -17.01
N SER A 8 -3.47 -2.69 -17.28
CA SER A 8 -2.17 -3.32 -17.02
C SER A 8 -2.02 -3.61 -15.52
N LYS A 9 -1.32 -4.68 -15.15
CA LYS A 9 -1.03 -5.00 -13.74
C LYS A 9 -0.40 -3.82 -13.00
N GLU A 10 0.44 -3.05 -13.69
CA GLU A 10 1.04 -1.81 -13.18
C GLU A 10 0.01 -0.74 -12.83
N THR A 11 -1.05 -0.61 -13.63
CA THR A 11 -2.12 0.37 -13.38
C THR A 11 -2.96 -0.03 -12.16
N VAL A 12 -3.30 -1.32 -12.04
CA VAL A 12 -3.99 -1.84 -10.83
C VAL A 12 -3.15 -1.60 -9.58
N PHE A 13 -1.87 -1.95 -9.65
CA PHE A 13 -0.93 -1.78 -8.56
C PHE A 13 -0.76 -0.32 -8.14
N ARG A 14 -0.74 0.61 -9.09
CA ARG A 14 -0.67 2.05 -8.81
C ARG A 14 -1.94 2.58 -8.13
N ILE A 15 -3.11 2.11 -8.55
CA ILE A 15 -4.38 2.49 -7.92
C ILE A 15 -4.42 2.02 -6.47
N GLU A 16 -4.04 0.76 -6.21
CA GLU A 16 -3.98 0.20 -4.86
C GLU A 16 -2.97 0.96 -3.97
N ALA A 17 -1.78 1.26 -4.50
CA ALA A 17 -0.78 2.04 -3.78
C ALA A 17 -1.29 3.45 -3.41
N ARG A 18 -2.00 4.13 -4.30
CA ARG A 18 -2.60 5.45 -4.00
C ARG A 18 -3.62 5.36 -2.89
N ALA A 19 -4.52 4.38 -2.95
CA ALA A 19 -5.53 4.17 -1.91
C ALA A 19 -4.88 3.94 -0.54
N ILE A 20 -3.83 3.11 -0.47
CA ILE A 20 -3.07 2.87 0.76
C ILE A 20 -2.45 4.17 1.29
N LEU A 21 -1.80 4.95 0.43
CA LEU A 21 -1.16 6.20 0.82
C LEU A 21 -2.15 7.21 1.41
N GLU A 22 -3.32 7.37 0.78
CA GLU A 22 -4.37 8.27 1.28
C GLU A 22 -4.90 7.83 2.64
N VAL A 23 -5.15 6.54 2.83
CA VAL A 23 -5.59 5.97 4.11
C VAL A 23 -4.55 6.22 5.20
N LEU A 24 -3.26 5.98 4.91
CA LEU A 24 -2.17 6.23 5.86
C LEU A 24 -2.07 7.71 6.23
N ARG A 25 -2.23 8.61 5.26
CA ARG A 25 -2.22 10.06 5.50
C ARG A 25 -3.37 10.47 6.43
N ILE A 26 -4.60 10.12 6.06
CA ILE A 26 -5.80 10.46 6.83
C ILE A 26 -5.74 9.87 8.24
N ALA A 27 -5.32 8.60 8.35
CA ALA A 27 -5.20 7.95 9.65
C ALA A 27 -4.19 8.67 10.55
N TRP A 28 -3.05 9.07 10.00
CA TRP A 28 -2.03 9.78 10.76
C TRP A 28 -2.50 11.16 11.21
N GLU A 29 -3.12 11.93 10.31
CA GLU A 29 -3.69 13.26 10.57
C GLU A 29 -4.79 13.20 11.64
N LYS A 30 -5.61 12.14 11.64
CA LYS A 30 -6.63 11.90 12.66
C LYS A 30 -6.08 11.37 13.99
N GLY A 31 -4.76 11.20 14.13
CA GLY A 31 -4.14 10.74 15.37
C GLY A 31 -4.22 9.24 15.61
N TYR A 32 -4.71 8.45 14.64
CA TYR A 32 -4.62 7.00 14.73
C TYR A 32 -3.15 6.58 14.68
N ARG A 33 -2.80 5.63 15.55
CA ARG A 33 -1.45 5.07 15.64
C ARG A 33 -1.45 3.55 15.52
N LEU A 34 -2.61 2.89 15.54
CA LEU A 34 -2.72 1.46 15.24
C LEU A 34 -2.93 1.28 13.74
N LEU A 35 -2.03 0.54 13.10
CA LEU A 35 -2.14 0.16 11.70
C LEU A 35 -2.32 -1.36 11.61
N GLU A 36 -3.50 -1.81 11.18
CA GLU A 36 -3.75 -3.22 10.87
C GLU A 36 -3.70 -3.40 9.35
N ILE A 37 -2.72 -4.17 8.87
CA ILE A 37 -2.55 -4.46 7.46
C ILE A 37 -3.16 -5.84 7.19
N LYS A 38 -4.23 -5.86 6.41
CA LYS A 38 -4.88 -7.07 5.87
C LYS A 38 -4.65 -7.12 4.37
N TYR A 39 -4.30 -8.29 3.85
CA TYR A 39 -3.99 -8.45 2.43
C TYR A 39 -4.36 -9.83 1.92
N GLU A 40 -4.95 -9.85 0.72
CA GLU A 40 -5.17 -11.06 -0.09
C GLU A 40 -4.12 -11.18 -1.21
N ASN A 41 -3.57 -10.03 -1.67
CA ASN A 41 -2.58 -9.99 -2.75
C ASN A 41 -1.16 -9.88 -2.16
N ALA A 42 -0.45 -11.02 -2.09
CA ALA A 42 0.85 -11.14 -1.44
C ALA A 42 1.93 -10.22 -2.03
N LEU A 43 1.88 -9.93 -3.34
CA LEU A 43 2.92 -9.18 -4.06
C LEU A 43 3.02 -7.72 -3.62
N LEU A 44 1.89 -7.04 -3.39
CA LEU A 44 1.88 -5.64 -2.97
C LEU A 44 2.43 -5.50 -1.55
N VAL A 45 2.04 -6.40 -0.66
CA VAL A 45 2.49 -6.40 0.73
C VAL A 45 3.94 -6.79 0.85
N GLU A 46 4.41 -7.78 0.10
CA GLU A 46 5.85 -8.07 0.01
C GLU A 46 6.63 -6.85 -0.47
N SER A 47 6.15 -6.16 -1.52
CA SER A 47 6.79 -4.96 -2.04
C SER A 47 6.91 -3.84 -0.99
N VAL A 48 5.87 -3.70 -0.15
CA VAL A 48 5.77 -2.67 0.88
C VAL A 48 6.55 -3.05 2.15
N LEU A 49 6.50 -4.32 2.58
CA LEU A 49 7.11 -4.81 3.83
C LEU A 49 8.59 -5.16 3.68
N ILE A 50 9.02 -5.71 2.54
CA ILE A 50 10.43 -6.10 2.30
C ILE A 50 11.31 -4.86 2.04
N GLY A 51 10.71 -3.67 1.95
CA GLY A 51 11.43 -2.42 1.75
C GLY A 51 11.91 -2.21 0.30
N SER A 52 11.59 -3.12 -0.62
CA SER A 52 11.80 -2.95 -2.07
C SER A 52 10.98 -1.77 -2.63
N ALA A 53 9.95 -1.31 -1.90
CA ALA A 53 9.28 -0.04 -2.14
C ALA A 53 10.25 1.16 -2.21
N ALA A 54 11.35 1.15 -1.47
CA ALA A 54 12.36 2.24 -1.50
C ALA A 54 13.09 2.34 -2.85
N SER A 55 13.37 1.20 -3.50
CA SER A 55 14.08 1.14 -4.78
C SER A 55 13.13 1.15 -5.99
N SER A 56 11.82 1.06 -5.76
CA SER A 56 10.84 1.09 -6.85
C SER A 56 10.85 2.43 -7.61
N ASN A 57 10.54 2.38 -8.91
CA ASN A 57 10.32 3.58 -9.74
C ASN A 57 8.95 4.25 -9.47
N LEU A 58 8.14 3.66 -8.57
CA LEU A 58 6.81 4.16 -8.22
C LEU A 58 6.90 5.10 -7.02
N THR A 59 6.63 6.38 -7.26
CA THR A 59 6.64 7.42 -6.23
C THR A 59 5.70 7.09 -5.06
N GLU A 60 4.55 6.49 -5.33
CA GLU A 60 3.57 6.10 -4.33
C GLU A 60 4.15 5.08 -3.32
N LEU A 61 4.89 4.08 -3.80
CA LEU A 61 5.53 3.09 -2.91
C LEU A 61 6.59 3.72 -2.01
N ARG A 62 7.39 4.66 -2.53
CA ARG A 62 8.37 5.39 -1.72
C ARG A 62 7.69 6.18 -0.60
N LEU A 63 6.59 6.85 -0.92
CA LEU A 63 5.80 7.61 0.07
C LEU A 63 5.16 6.71 1.11
N ILE A 64 4.61 5.56 0.70
CA ILE A 64 4.08 4.55 1.63
C ILE A 64 5.19 4.09 2.59
N ASN A 65 6.39 3.80 2.08
CA ASN A 65 7.52 3.39 2.93
C ASN A 65 7.89 4.49 3.96
N VAL A 66 7.94 5.76 3.53
CA VAL A 66 8.16 6.89 4.44
C VAL A 66 7.06 6.98 5.50
N TYR A 67 5.80 6.78 5.12
CA TYR A 67 4.69 6.79 6.06
C TYR A 67 4.77 5.63 7.05
N LEU A 68 5.06 4.41 6.59
CA LEU A 68 5.16 3.23 7.45
C LEU A 68 6.31 3.30 8.46
N LYS A 69 7.37 4.06 8.18
CA LYS A 69 8.46 4.32 9.13
C LYS A 69 8.10 5.26 10.29
N ARG A 70 6.91 5.88 10.27
CA ARG A 70 6.43 6.66 11.42
C ARG A 70 6.13 5.73 12.60
N SER A 71 5.91 6.30 13.78
CA SER A 71 5.64 5.57 15.02
C SER A 71 4.23 4.95 15.06
N TRP A 72 3.97 4.02 14.13
CA TRP A 72 2.81 3.16 14.15
C TRP A 72 3.01 1.99 15.11
N LYS A 73 1.95 1.61 15.80
CA LYS A 73 1.77 0.29 16.37
C LYS A 73 1.21 -0.60 15.26
N THR A 74 2.05 -1.46 14.68
CA THR A 74 1.65 -2.30 13.55
C THR A 74 1.10 -3.64 14.01
N ARG A 75 0.05 -4.12 13.34
CA ARG A 75 -0.44 -5.50 13.42
C ARG A 75 -0.60 -6.01 11.99
N ILE A 76 0.07 -7.10 11.67
CA ILE A 76 -0.02 -7.74 10.36
C ILE A 76 -0.87 -8.99 10.52
N ARG A 77 -1.93 -9.13 9.71
CA ARG A 77 -2.77 -10.33 9.69
C ARG A 77 -2.92 -10.85 8.26
N TYR A 78 -2.56 -12.11 8.06
CA TYR A 78 -2.83 -12.86 6.84
C TYR A 78 -4.29 -13.30 6.83
N MET A 79 -4.99 -13.13 5.71
CA MET A 79 -6.34 -13.67 5.51
C MET A 79 -6.31 -14.59 4.28
N PRO A 80 -6.68 -15.88 4.42
CA PRO A 80 -6.74 -16.84 3.33
C PRO A 80 -7.98 -16.65 2.44
#